data_AF-A0AAW2IIY0-F1
#
_entry.id   AF-A0AAW2IIY0-F1
#
_cell.length_a   1.000
_cell.length_b   1.000
_cell.length_c   1.000
_cell.angle_alpha   90.00
_cell.angle_beta   90.00
_cell.angle_gamma   90.00
#
_symmetry.space_group_name_H-M   'P 1'
#
loop_
_entity.id
_entity.type
_entity.pdbx_description
1 polymer ?
#
loop_
_entity_poly.entity_id
_entity_poly.type
_entity_poly.pdbx_seq_one_letter_code
_entity_poly.pdbx_strand_id
1 'polypeptide(L)' 'MKSTSGYTFSLGSGIFSWASKKQATVAQSSAEAEYIAAAATSNQAIWLRRILEDIGDKQEEPTRIYCDNMSAIAITKNPV' A
#
# COMPACT_ATOMS: atom_id res chain seq x y z
N MET A 1 -4.76 -21.26 -2.64
CA MET A 1 -5.88 -20.29 -2.47
C MET A 1 -5.28 -18.89 -2.64
N LYS A 2 -5.99 -17.92 -3.25
CA LYS A 2 -5.49 -16.54 -3.38
C LYS A 2 -5.87 -15.71 -2.16
N SER A 3 -4.93 -14.96 -1.62
CA SER A 3 -5.15 -14.00 -0.53
C SER A 3 -5.95 -12.79 -1.03
N THR A 4 -6.44 -11.98 -0.09
CA THR A 4 -7.12 -10.71 -0.38
C THR A 4 -6.24 -9.57 0.11
N SER A 5 -5.89 -8.64 -0.78
CA SER A 5 -5.20 -7.40 -0.42
C SER A 5 -6.22 -6.33 -0.08
N GLY A 6 -5.93 -5.51 0.92
CA GLY A 6 -6.70 -4.32 1.22
C GLY A 6 -5.80 -3.14 1.55
N TYR A 7 -6.35 -1.94 1.41
CA TYR A 7 -5.71 -0.70 1.87
C TYR A 7 -6.76 0.30 2.32
N THR A 8 -6.32 1.26 3.14
CA THR A 8 -7.09 2.45 3.50
C THR A 8 -6.16 3.66 3.50
N PHE A 9 -6.58 4.76 2.88
CA PHE A 9 -5.89 6.05 2.87
C PHE A 9 -6.77 7.09 3.53
N SER A 10 -6.14 7.90 4.39
CA SER A 10 -6.75 9.03 5.07
C SER A 10 -6.10 10.34 4.67
N LEU A 11 -6.89 11.41 4.69
CA LEU A 11 -6.44 12.79 4.56
C LEU A 11 -7.09 13.58 5.71
N GLY A 12 -6.27 14.12 6.61
CA GLY A 12 -6.75 14.64 7.89
C GLY A 12 -7.41 13.55 8.73
N SER A 13 -8.65 13.78 9.17
CA SER A 13 -9.44 12.81 9.95
C SER A 13 -10.32 11.87 9.10
N GLY A 14 -10.37 12.07 7.77
CA GLY A 14 -11.27 11.35 6.87
C GLY A 14 -10.57 10.26 6.08
N ILE A 15 -11.22 9.09 5.94
CA ILE A 15 -10.84 8.07 4.96
C ILE A 15 -11.47 8.44 3.62
N PHE A 16 -10.65 8.49 2.56
CA PHE A 16 -11.12 8.91 1.24
C PHE A 16 -10.85 7.91 0.12
N SER A 17 -9.96 6.94 0.35
CA SER A 17 -9.66 5.89 -0.63
C SER A 17 -9.39 4.56 0.08
N TRP A 18 -10.14 3.53 -0.28
CA TRP A 18 -9.99 2.18 0.28
C TRP A 18 -10.31 1.12 -0.78
N ALA A 19 -9.75 -0.06 -0.62
CA ALA A 19 -10.09 -1.20 -1.45
C ALA A 19 -9.91 -2.50 -0.67
N SER A 20 -10.64 -3.54 -1.09
CA SER A 20 -10.43 -4.92 -0.71
C SER A 20 -10.60 -5.78 -1.97
N LYS A 21 -9.52 -6.43 -2.41
CA LYS A 21 -9.47 -7.14 -3.69
C LYS A 21 -8.67 -8.43 -3.56
N LYS A 22 -9.19 -9.52 -4.13
CA LYS A 22 -8.45 -10.78 -4.25
C LYS A 22 -7.19 -10.56 -5.10
N GLN A 23 -6.05 -11.04 -4.62
CA GLN A 23 -4.77 -10.95 -5.32
C GLN A 23 -4.85 -11.63 -6.68
N ALA A 24 -4.11 -11.11 -7.66
CA ALA A 24 -4.02 -11.73 -8.99
C ALA A 24 -3.20 -13.03 -8.93
N THR A 25 -2.15 -13.04 -8.11
CA THR A 25 -1.22 -14.14 -7.92
C THR A 25 -1.54 -14.92 -6.64
N VAL A 26 -1.10 -16.18 -6.58
CA VAL A 26 -1.13 -16.98 -5.34
C VAL A 26 0.18 -16.74 -4.61
N ALA A 27 0.14 -16.12 -3.43
CA ALA A 27 1.31 -16.00 -2.57
C ALA A 27 1.67 -17.36 -1.94
N GLN A 28 2.97 -17.62 -1.78
CA GLN A 28 3.50 -18.83 -1.17
C GLN A 28 3.63 -18.70 0.37
N SER A 29 3.48 -17.49 0.91
CA SER A 29 3.49 -17.22 2.35
C SER A 29 2.60 -16.02 2.70
N SER A 30 2.29 -15.85 3.98
CA SER A 30 1.61 -14.63 4.46
C SER A 30 2.48 -13.38 4.29
N ALA A 31 3.80 -13.49 4.49
CA ALA A 31 4.75 -12.40 4.27
C ALA A 31 4.76 -11.94 2.81
N GLU A 32 4.75 -12.88 1.87
CA GLU A 32 4.65 -12.55 0.44
C GLU A 32 3.28 -11.93 0.10
N ALA A 33 2.19 -12.44 0.67
CA ALA A 33 0.86 -11.87 0.46
C ALA A 33 0.81 -10.41 0.94
N GLU A 34 1.36 -10.11 2.11
CA GLU A 34 1.45 -8.76 2.66
C GLU A 34 2.41 -7.87 1.88
N TYR A 35 3.53 -8.42 1.39
CA TYR A 35 4.44 -7.69 0.50
C TYR A 35 3.74 -7.28 -0.81
N ILE A 36 2.96 -8.18 -1.43
CA ILE A 36 2.14 -7.89 -2.61
C ILE A 36 1.09 -6.81 -2.29
N ALA A 37 0.45 -6.88 -1.12
CA ALA A 37 -0.52 -5.88 -0.67
C ALA A 37 0.14 -4.51 -0.47
N ALA A 38 1.32 -4.46 0.16
CA ALA A 38 2.10 -3.24 0.36
C ALA A 38 2.53 -2.62 -0.98
N ALA A 39 3.01 -3.42 -1.93
CA ALA A 39 3.39 -2.95 -3.26
C ALA A 39 2.19 -2.34 -4.02
N ALA A 40 1.02 -2.99 -3.98
CA ALA A 40 -0.20 -2.45 -4.57
C ALA A 40 -0.64 -1.14 -3.89
N THR A 41 -0.50 -1.06 -2.57
CA THR A 41 -0.78 0.14 -1.77
C THR A 41 0.17 1.28 -2.14
N SER A 42 1.46 1.02 -2.33
CA SER A 42 2.45 2.01 -2.79
C SER A 42 2.08 2.59 -4.15
N ASN A 43 1.64 1.77 -5.09
CA ASN A 43 1.18 2.24 -6.40
C ASN A 43 -0.03 3.18 -6.27
N GLN A 44 -1.00 2.82 -5.41
CA GLN A 44 -2.14 3.68 -5.12
C GLN A 44 -1.69 5.00 -4.47
N ALA A 45 -0.75 4.96 -3.52
CA ALA A 45 -0.21 6.16 -2.88
C ALA A 45 0.44 7.11 -3.90
N ILE A 46 1.24 6.59 -4.83
CA ILE A 46 1.86 7.38 -5.90
C ILE A 46 0.79 8.04 -6.78
N TRP A 47 -0.25 7.28 -7.16
CA TRP A 47 -1.35 7.82 -7.96
C TRP A 47 -2.12 8.92 -7.21
N LEU A 48 -2.43 8.70 -5.94
CA LEU A 48 -3.11 9.69 -5.09
C LEU A 48 -2.27 10.96 -4.92
N ARG A 49 -0.95 10.85 -4.71
CA ARG A 49 -0.06 12.01 -4.59
C ARG A 49 -0.07 12.88 -5.84
N ARG A 50 -0.11 12.28 -7.02
CA ARG A 50 -0.21 13.02 -8.29
C ARG A 50 -1.52 13.80 -8.39
N ILE A 51 -2.64 13.17 -8.02
CA ILE A 51 -3.94 13.85 -8.00
C ILE A 51 -3.95 15.00 -7.00
N LEU A 52 -3.39 14.78 -5.80
CA LEU A 52 -3.30 15.83 -4.78
C LEU A 52 -2.42 17.00 -5.26
N GLU A 53 -1.32 16.71 -5.94
CA GLU A 53 -0.47 17.73 -6.58
C GLU A 53 -1.22 18.52 -7.66
N ASP A 54 -2.00 17.84 -8.52
CA ASP A 54 -2.79 18.49 -9.58
C ASP A 54 -3.84 19.48 -9.03
N ILE A 55 -4.34 19.24 -7.81
CA ILE A 55 -5.30 20.14 -7.12
C ILE A 55 -4.62 21.15 -6.18
N GLY A 56 -3.28 21.21 -6.17
CA GLY A 56 -2.50 22.18 -5.39
C GLY A 56 -2.17 21.75 -3.96
N ASP A 57 -2.43 20.50 -3.56
CA ASP A 57 -2.09 19.93 -2.26
C ASP A 57 -0.92 18.94 -2.37
N LYS A 58 0.24 19.47 -2.77
CA LYS A 58 1.45 18.65 -2.94
C LYS A 58 1.91 18.10 -1.60
N GLN A 59 2.00 16.78 -1.52
CA GLN A 59 2.53 16.09 -0.35
C GLN A 59 4.07 16.16 -0.42
N GLU A 60 4.73 16.91 0.47
CA GLU A 60 6.20 17.02 0.46
C GLU A 60 6.87 15.82 1.14
N GLU A 61 6.30 15.36 2.26
CA GLU A 61 6.86 14.24 3.03
C GLU A 61 6.51 12.87 2.40
N PRO A 62 7.32 11.83 2.63
CA PRO A 62 7.01 10.48 2.20
C PRO A 62 5.70 9.95 2.79
N THR A 63 4.87 9.30 1.96
CA THR A 63 3.66 8.64 2.44
C THR A 63 4.02 7.38 3.24
N ARG A 64 3.73 7.39 4.54
CA ARG A 64 3.95 6.24 5.42
C ARG A 64 2.88 5.17 5.20
N ILE A 65 3.31 3.98 4.80
CA ILE A 65 2.44 2.80 4.67
C ILE A 65 2.64 1.92 5.90
N TYR A 66 1.52 1.53 6.53
CA TYR A 66 1.52 0.61 7.66
C TYR A 66 1.25 -0.82 7.16
N CYS A 67 2.00 -1.77 7.69
CA CYS A 67 1.83 -3.20 7.48
C CYS A 67 2.02 -3.86 8.85
N ASP A 68 1.22 -4.87 9.18
CA ASP A 68 1.31 -5.60 10.45
C ASP A 68 2.32 -6.76 10.41
N ASN A 69 2.71 -7.19 9.20
CA ASN A 69 3.63 -8.29 8.99
C ASN A 69 5.10 -7.82 8.96
N MET A 70 5.80 -8.06 10.07
CA MET A 70 7.22 -7.70 10.23
C MET A 70 8.13 -8.35 9.18
N SER A 71 7.83 -9.57 8.73
CA SER A 71 8.61 -10.24 7.69
C SER A 71 8.43 -9.56 6.33
N ALA A 72 7.22 -9.12 5.99
CA ALA A 72 6.97 -8.33 4.79
C ALA A 72 7.72 -6.99 4.82
N ILE A 73 7.71 -6.30 5.97
CA ILE A 73 8.48 -5.06 6.17
C ILE A 73 9.98 -5.32 6.02
N ALA A 74 10.50 -6.42 6.57
CA ALA A 74 11.92 -6.77 6.42
C ALA A 74 12.30 -6.99 4.95
N ILE A 75 11.44 -7.66 4.17
CA ILE A 75 11.64 -7.87 2.73
C ILE A 75 11.76 -6.54 1.98
N THR A 76 10.91 -5.55 2.30
CA THR A 76 10.98 -4.21 1.65
C THR A 76 12.27 -3.44 1.93
N LYS A 77 13.00 -3.79 2.99
CA LYS A 77 14.23 -3.11 3.41
C LYS A 77 15.49 -3.78 2.89
N ASN A 78 15.37 -4.92 2.21
CA ASN A 78 16.51 -5.65 1.68
C ASN A 78 16.79 -5.17 0.25
N PRO A 79 17.84 -4.37 -0.01
CA PRO A 79 18.26 -4.09 -1.37
C PRO A 79 18.84 -5.38 -1.95
N VAL A 80 18.12 -5.98 -2.89
CA VAL A 80 18.71 -6.95 -3.83
C VAL A 80 19.79 -6.26 -4.67
#